data_AF-A0A182QJL3-F1
#
_entry.id   AF-A0A182QJL3-F1
#
_cell.length_a   1.000
_cell.length_b   1.000
_cell.length_c   1.000
_cell.angle_alpha   90.00
_cell.angle_beta   90.00
_cell.angle_gamma   90.00
#
_symmetry.space_group_name_H-M   'P 1'
#
loop_
_entity.id
_entity.type
_entity.pdbx_description
1 polymer ?
#
loop_
_entity_poly.entity_id
_entity_poly.type
_entity_poly.pdbx_seq_one_letter_code
_entity_poly.pdbx_strand_id
1 'polypeptide(L)'
;MDSVVSKEPGKEKFVYHLETCFNTINHMLIGYVTFYLSYYSYARGFGNLFTWHIFLCSVGYQFFMAESLLTLYSANSWTDRYSTVTKRRLHWILQAIGCVAIIVGISLEIYLKEDAGRSHFRSDHAITGLVSLIFIGLSILNGVAALYTVQIKHIIKPIYVKMCHYLTGIVAFVIGVTSLALEYSPRMVSLQHKNMLIAFTAITTALTLIGVCKTMLNQFRSMCRKRRVK
;
A
#
# COMPACT_ATOMS: atom_id res chain seq x y z
N MET A 1 -21.78 17.55 -33.73
CA MET A 1 -22.54 16.28 -33.92
C MET A 1 -21.51 15.22 -33.62
N ASP A 2 -21.31 15.01 -32.32
CA ASP A 2 -20.13 14.31 -31.83
C ASP A 2 -20.43 12.82 -31.83
N SER A 3 -19.58 12.08 -32.53
CA SER A 3 -19.66 10.63 -32.66
C SER A 3 -19.61 9.99 -31.28
N VAL A 4 -20.77 9.53 -30.82
CA VAL A 4 -20.89 8.59 -29.70
C VAL A 4 -20.19 7.32 -30.16
N VAL A 5 -18.90 7.19 -29.82
CA VAL A 5 -18.16 5.94 -29.94
C VAL A 5 -18.85 4.93 -29.02
N SER A 6 -19.78 4.16 -29.58
CA SER A 6 -20.38 3.01 -28.93
C SER A 6 -19.27 1.98 -28.72
N LYS A 7 -18.65 1.98 -27.53
CA LYS A 7 -17.75 0.90 -27.14
C LYS A 7 -18.53 -0.41 -27.20
N GLU A 8 -17.98 -1.39 -27.93
CA GLU A 8 -18.64 -2.68 -28.08
C GLU A 8 -18.83 -3.37 -26.71
N PRO A 9 -20.07 -3.79 -26.37
CA PRO A 9 -20.39 -4.34 -25.06
C PRO A 9 -19.62 -5.63 -24.72
N GLY A 10 -19.12 -6.37 -25.73
CA GLY A 10 -18.27 -7.54 -25.53
C GLY A 10 -16.88 -7.21 -25.00
N LYS A 11 -16.29 -6.10 -25.47
CA LYS A 11 -14.93 -5.67 -25.09
C LYS A 11 -14.88 -5.19 -23.65
N GLU A 12 -15.92 -4.49 -23.18
CA GLU A 12 -15.99 -4.01 -21.80
C GLU A 12 -16.13 -5.16 -20.79
N LYS A 13 -16.94 -6.18 -21.11
CA LYS A 13 -17.05 -7.40 -20.30
C LYS A 13 -15.71 -8.15 -20.20
N PHE A 14 -15.02 -8.31 -21.33
CA PHE A 14 -13.71 -8.99 -21.36
C PHE A 14 -12.67 -8.28 -20.47
N VAL A 15 -12.57 -6.95 -20.57
CA VAL A 15 -11.65 -6.15 -19.74
C VAL A 15 -11.99 -6.29 -18.25
N TYR A 16 -13.27 -6.24 -17.89
CA TYR A 16 -13.70 -6.41 -16.50
C TYR A 16 -13.29 -7.78 -15.92
N HIS A 17 -13.50 -8.86 -16.68
CA HIS A 17 -13.10 -10.20 -16.25
C HIS A 17 -11.58 -10.33 -16.10
N LEU A 18 -10.80 -9.75 -17.02
CA LEU A 18 -9.35 -9.71 -16.88
C LEU A 18 -8.90 -8.94 -15.63
N GLU A 19 -9.46 -7.76 -15.37
CA GLU A 19 -9.14 -6.98 -14.16
C GLU A 19 -9.45 -7.77 -12.89
N THR A 20 -10.58 -8.49 -12.87
CA THR A 20 -10.99 -9.35 -11.75
C THR A 20 -10.01 -10.52 -11.54
N CYS A 21 -9.56 -11.17 -12.63
CA CYS A 21 -8.55 -12.21 -12.56
C CYS A 21 -7.23 -11.69 -11.99
N PHE A 22 -6.70 -10.58 -12.51
CA PHE A 22 -5.48 -9.98 -11.99
C PHE A 22 -5.63 -9.54 -10.52
N ASN A 23 -6.79 -9.00 -10.14
CA ASN A 23 -7.07 -8.66 -8.74
C ASN A 23 -7.04 -9.90 -7.83
N THR A 24 -7.63 -11.01 -8.26
CA THR A 24 -7.63 -12.28 -7.52
C THR A 24 -6.21 -12.84 -7.37
N ILE A 25 -5.43 -12.83 -8.46
CA ILE A 25 -4.01 -13.23 -8.43
C ILE A 25 -3.23 -12.33 -7.47
N ASN A 26 -3.50 -11.02 -7.48
CA ASN A 26 -2.84 -10.08 -6.57
C ASN A 26 -3.09 -10.43 -5.10
N HIS A 27 -4.35 -10.71 -4.72
CA HIS A 27 -4.68 -11.15 -3.36
C HIS A 27 -3.96 -12.45 -2.97
N MET A 28 -3.89 -13.43 -3.88
CA MET A 28 -3.17 -14.68 -3.63
C MET A 28 -1.68 -14.44 -3.41
N LEU A 29 -1.05 -13.58 -4.21
CA LEU A 29 0.37 -13.24 -4.08
C LEU A 29 0.65 -12.42 -2.81
N ILE A 30 -0.23 -11.47 -2.45
CA ILE A 30 -0.17 -10.75 -1.18
C ILE A 30 -0.22 -11.74 -0.01
N GLY A 31 -1.18 -12.66 -0.03
CA GLY A 31 -1.31 -13.72 0.96
C GLY A 31 -0.06 -14.60 1.03
N TYR A 32 0.48 -15.03 -0.12
CA TYR A 32 1.68 -15.85 -0.18
C TYR A 32 2.89 -15.18 0.50
N VAL A 33 3.23 -13.94 0.11
CA VAL A 33 4.39 -13.23 0.67
C VAL A 33 4.19 -13.01 2.18
N THR A 34 2.98 -12.62 2.59
CA THR A 34 2.65 -12.38 4.00
C THR A 34 2.76 -13.66 4.83
N PHE A 35 2.14 -14.75 4.39
CA PHE A 35 2.15 -16.02 5.13
C PHE A 35 3.55 -16.61 5.19
N TYR A 36 4.33 -16.51 4.11
CA TYR A 36 5.71 -16.98 4.10
C TYR A 36 6.58 -16.23 5.12
N LEU A 37 6.54 -14.90 5.14
CA LEU A 37 7.32 -14.09 6.08
C LEU A 37 6.83 -14.22 7.53
N SER A 38 5.52 -14.42 7.70
CA SER A 38 4.93 -14.72 9.01
C SER A 38 5.41 -16.07 9.54
N TYR A 39 5.39 -17.10 8.68
CA TYR A 39 5.91 -18.42 9.00
C TYR A 39 7.42 -18.37 9.30
N TYR A 40 8.19 -17.62 8.52
CA TYR A 40 9.61 -17.40 8.78
C TYR A 40 9.86 -16.83 10.18
N SER A 41 9.08 -15.82 10.56
CA SER A 41 9.17 -15.18 11.88
C SER A 41 8.78 -16.15 13.00
N TYR A 42 7.69 -16.89 12.81
CA TYR A 42 7.23 -17.92 13.74
C TYR A 42 8.25 -19.05 13.93
N ALA A 43 8.81 -19.58 12.85
CA ALA A 43 9.79 -20.68 12.88
C ALA A 43 11.10 -20.29 13.59
N ARG A 44 11.44 -18.99 13.61
CA ARG A 44 12.60 -18.45 14.34
C ARG A 44 12.27 -18.04 15.79
N GLY A 45 11.00 -18.14 16.18
CA GLY A 45 10.50 -17.83 17.51
C GLY A 45 10.35 -16.33 17.77
N PHE A 46 9.34 -15.98 18.57
CA PHE A 46 9.04 -14.60 18.97
C PHE A 46 9.73 -14.16 20.27
N GLY A 47 10.74 -14.91 20.73
CA GLY A 47 11.60 -14.51 21.85
C GLY A 47 12.61 -13.41 21.49
N ASN A 48 12.82 -13.15 20.19
CA ASN A 48 13.71 -12.11 19.68
C ASN A 48 12.89 -10.94 19.10
N LEU A 49 13.16 -9.71 19.52
CA LEU A 49 12.46 -8.53 19.00
C LEU A 49 12.64 -8.33 17.49
N PHE A 50 13.75 -8.83 16.92
CA PHE A 50 13.99 -8.81 15.49
C PHE A 50 12.96 -9.63 14.70
N THR A 51 12.50 -10.77 15.22
CA THR A 51 11.47 -11.57 14.52
C THR A 51 10.10 -10.90 14.60
N TRP A 52 9.81 -10.18 15.68
CA TRP A 52 8.65 -9.29 15.76
C TRP A 52 8.70 -8.15 14.74
N HIS A 53 9.87 -7.53 14.56
CA HIS A 53 10.07 -6.51 13.52
C HIS A 53 9.72 -7.06 12.13
N ILE A 54 10.26 -8.22 11.76
CA ILE A 54 9.96 -8.86 10.47
C ILE A 54 8.46 -9.15 10.32
N PHE A 55 7.84 -9.78 11.32
CA PHE A 55 6.42 -10.13 11.29
C PHE A 55 5.53 -8.89 11.15
N LEU A 56 5.71 -7.91 12.02
CA LEU A 56 4.85 -6.72 12.06
C LEU A 56 5.02 -5.83 10.84
N CYS A 57 6.25 -5.62 10.37
CA CYS A 57 6.50 -4.84 9.15
C CYS A 57 6.00 -5.56 7.89
N SER A 58 6.17 -6.88 7.79
CA SER A 58 5.69 -7.63 6.64
C SER A 58 4.16 -7.66 6.59
N VAL A 59 3.48 -8.01 7.68
CA VAL A 59 2.01 -7.99 7.76
C VAL A 59 1.45 -6.57 7.59
N GLY A 60 2.12 -5.56 8.15
CA GLY A 60 1.70 -4.18 8.01
C GLY A 60 1.76 -3.66 6.58
N TYR A 61 2.92 -3.74 5.92
CA TYR A 61 3.07 -3.25 4.54
C TYR A 61 2.44 -4.19 3.51
N GLN A 62 2.78 -5.48 3.54
CA GLN A 62 2.42 -6.39 2.46
C GLN A 62 0.96 -6.82 2.51
N PHE A 63 0.37 -6.97 3.70
CA PHE A 63 -1.02 -7.39 3.86
C PHE A 63 -1.94 -6.19 4.11
N PHE A 64 -1.88 -5.57 5.29
CA PHE A 64 -2.88 -4.58 5.69
C PHE A 64 -2.89 -3.34 4.79
N MET A 65 -1.72 -2.77 4.47
CA MET A 65 -1.66 -1.62 3.55
C MET A 65 -2.05 -1.97 2.12
N ALA A 66 -1.61 -3.13 1.59
CA ALA A 66 -1.96 -3.54 0.24
C ALA A 66 -3.48 -3.80 0.11
N GLU A 67 -4.06 -4.57 1.03
CA GLU A 67 -5.49 -4.86 1.08
C GLU A 67 -6.31 -3.58 1.27
N SER A 68 -5.85 -2.68 2.16
CA SER A 68 -6.42 -1.35 2.34
C SER A 68 -6.55 -0.58 1.01
N LEU A 69 -5.53 -0.58 0.16
CA LEU A 69 -5.57 0.07 -1.15
C LEU A 69 -6.54 -0.65 -2.11
N LEU A 70 -6.55 -1.99 -2.10
CA LEU A 70 -7.44 -2.79 -2.94
C LEU A 70 -8.92 -2.63 -2.56
N THR A 71 -9.28 -2.34 -1.31
CA THR A 71 -10.68 -2.06 -0.94
C THR A 71 -11.29 -0.89 -1.72
N LEU A 72 -10.47 0.05 -2.19
CA LEU A 72 -10.91 1.21 -2.97
C LEU A 72 -10.89 0.94 -4.49
N TYR A 73 -10.32 -0.18 -4.94
CA TYR A 73 -10.27 -0.52 -6.35
C TYR A 73 -11.66 -0.94 -6.86
N SER A 74 -12.05 -0.42 -8.03
CA SER A 74 -13.39 -0.64 -8.59
C SER A 74 -13.62 -2.08 -9.03
N ALA A 75 -12.59 -2.77 -9.54
CA ALA A 75 -12.69 -4.17 -9.95
C ALA A 75 -12.24 -5.15 -8.85
N ASN A 76 -12.24 -4.70 -7.59
CA ASN A 76 -11.90 -5.56 -6.48
C ASN A 76 -13.04 -6.54 -6.16
N SER A 77 -12.77 -7.83 -6.36
CA SER A 77 -13.77 -8.90 -6.38
C SER A 77 -14.58 -9.03 -5.09
N TRP A 78 -13.97 -8.83 -3.91
CA TRP A 78 -14.63 -9.02 -2.62
C TRP A 78 -15.28 -7.77 -2.06
N THR A 79 -14.96 -6.59 -2.59
CA THR A 79 -15.61 -5.33 -2.19
C THR A 79 -16.50 -4.75 -3.28
N ASP A 80 -16.60 -5.36 -4.46
CA ASP A 80 -17.37 -4.85 -5.62
C ASP A 80 -18.80 -4.42 -5.22
N ARG A 81 -19.48 -5.23 -4.41
CA ARG A 81 -20.85 -4.98 -3.94
C ARG A 81 -20.98 -3.99 -2.78
N TYR A 82 -19.87 -3.51 -2.23
CA TYR A 82 -19.90 -2.60 -1.07
C TYR A 82 -20.08 -1.15 -1.51
N SER A 83 -20.84 -0.39 -0.71
CA SER A 83 -21.00 1.04 -0.90
C SER A 83 -19.66 1.78 -0.80
N THR A 84 -19.53 2.93 -1.44
CA THR A 84 -18.32 3.77 -1.32
C THR A 84 -18.02 4.19 0.12
N VAL A 85 -19.06 4.32 0.96
CA VAL A 85 -18.90 4.63 2.39
C VAL A 85 -18.27 3.44 3.11
N THR A 86 -18.75 2.22 2.85
CA THR A 86 -18.19 0.98 3.42
C THR A 86 -16.76 0.75 2.97
N LYS A 87 -16.47 0.87 1.66
CA LYS A 87 -15.11 0.76 1.12
C LYS A 87 -14.13 1.72 1.81
N ARG A 88 -14.54 2.98 1.98
CA ARG A 88 -13.73 3.99 2.69
C ARG A 88 -13.51 3.63 4.16
N ARG A 89 -14.52 3.08 4.83
CA ARG A 89 -14.39 2.61 6.23
C ARG A 89 -13.39 1.47 6.34
N LEU A 90 -13.51 0.47 5.48
CA LEU A 90 -12.56 -0.65 5.43
C LEU A 90 -11.15 -0.17 5.14
N HIS A 91 -10.98 0.73 4.16
CA HIS A 91 -9.70 1.32 3.82
C HIS A 91 -9.01 1.93 5.04
N TRP A 92 -9.63 2.90 5.74
CA TRP A 92 -8.94 3.57 6.83
C TRP A 92 -8.73 2.66 8.05
N ILE A 93 -9.61 1.68 8.31
CA ILE A 93 -9.44 0.70 9.38
C ILE A 93 -8.23 -0.21 9.10
N LEU A 94 -8.18 -0.83 7.91
CA LEU A 94 -7.06 -1.68 7.50
C LEU A 94 -5.76 -0.87 7.48
N GLN A 95 -5.81 0.37 6.97
CA GLN A 95 -4.67 1.28 6.97
C GLN A 95 -4.18 1.59 8.39
N ALA A 96 -5.09 1.85 9.34
CA ALA A 96 -4.72 2.12 10.73
C ALA A 96 -4.06 0.92 11.38
N ILE A 97 -4.61 -0.28 11.21
CA ILE A 97 -4.03 -1.53 11.74
C ILE A 97 -2.63 -1.75 11.14
N GLY A 98 -2.49 -1.61 9.82
CA GLY A 98 -1.20 -1.75 9.13
C GLY A 98 -0.16 -0.74 9.61
N CYS A 99 -0.53 0.54 9.72
CA CYS A 99 0.36 1.59 10.21
C CYS A 99 0.80 1.34 11.65
N VAL A 100 -0.11 0.91 12.54
CA VAL A 100 0.24 0.57 13.93
C VAL A 100 1.23 -0.59 13.96
N ALA A 101 0.99 -1.66 13.19
CA ALA A 101 1.91 -2.79 13.10
C ALA A 101 3.31 -2.33 12.63
N ILE A 102 3.39 -1.51 11.58
CA ILE A 102 4.66 -0.98 11.06
C ILE A 102 5.38 -0.13 12.10
N ILE A 103 4.68 0.80 12.75
CA ILE A 103 5.26 1.68 13.77
C ILE A 103 5.84 0.83 14.90
N VAL A 104 5.07 -0.12 15.44
CA VAL A 104 5.53 -1.03 16.50
C VAL A 104 6.73 -1.84 16.03
N GLY A 105 6.66 -2.45 14.84
CA GLY A 105 7.76 -3.25 14.28
C GLY A 105 9.06 -2.45 14.14
N ILE A 106 9.01 -1.22 13.62
CA ILE A 106 10.18 -0.35 13.50
C ILE A 106 10.69 0.10 14.88
N SER A 107 9.80 0.45 15.81
CA SER A 107 10.18 0.84 17.17
C SER A 107 10.93 -0.28 17.92
N LEU A 108 10.51 -1.53 17.74
CA LEU A 108 11.21 -2.69 18.34
C LEU A 108 12.63 -2.84 17.79
N GLU A 109 12.85 -2.63 16.49
CA GLU A 109 14.18 -2.70 15.88
C GLU A 109 15.08 -1.54 16.32
N ILE A 110 14.53 -0.33 16.47
CA ILE A 110 15.26 0.81 17.02
C ILE A 110 15.69 0.50 18.45
N TYR A 111 14.78 0.01 19.30
CA TYR A 111 15.11 -0.36 20.68
C TYR A 111 16.20 -1.43 20.74
N LEU A 112 16.10 -2.48 19.92
CA LEU A 112 17.09 -3.56 19.85
C LEU A 112 18.49 -3.05 19.46
N LYS A 113 18.57 -2.09 18.53
CA LYS A 113 19.85 -1.49 18.13
C LYS A 113 20.44 -0.59 19.22
N GLU A 114 19.58 0.16 19.90
CA GLU A 114 19.99 1.04 21.00
C GLU A 114 20.57 0.23 22.17
N ASP A 115 19.86 -0.82 22.60
CA ASP A 115 20.29 -1.74 23.66
C ASP A 115 21.65 -2.40 23.33
N ALA A 116 21.87 -2.73 22.05
CA ALA A 116 23.12 -3.29 21.57
C ALA A 116 24.24 -2.25 21.31
N GLY A 117 24.01 -0.96 21.57
CA GLY A 117 24.97 0.13 21.31
C GLY A 117 25.34 0.29 19.82
N ARG A 118 24.44 -0.12 18.90
CA ARG A 118 24.68 -0.11 17.45
C ARG A 118 24.14 1.16 16.81
N SER A 119 24.85 1.65 15.79
CA SER A 119 24.38 2.80 15.00
C SER A 119 23.08 2.51 14.24
N HIS A 120 22.18 3.49 14.21
CA HIS A 120 20.89 3.43 13.52
C HIS A 120 20.98 3.84 12.03
N PHE A 121 19.98 3.42 11.25
CA PHE A 121 19.70 3.93 9.89
C PHE A 121 20.88 3.98 8.88
N ARG A 122 21.76 2.97 8.89
CA ARG A 122 22.91 2.93 7.96
C ARG A 122 22.71 2.11 6.68
N SER A 123 21.84 1.09 6.70
CA SER A 123 21.60 0.26 5.53
C SER A 123 20.52 0.87 4.63
N ASP A 124 20.53 0.51 3.34
CA ASP A 124 19.47 0.90 2.40
C ASP A 124 18.08 0.51 2.90
N HIS A 125 17.95 -0.69 3.48
CA HIS A 125 16.74 -1.16 4.15
C HIS A 125 16.29 -0.19 5.27
N ALA A 126 17.20 0.20 6.16
CA ALA A 126 16.86 1.06 7.30
C ALA A 126 16.54 2.51 6.86
N ILE A 127 17.26 3.04 5.87
CA ILE A 127 17.01 4.38 5.32
C ILE A 127 15.65 4.41 4.61
N THR A 128 15.37 3.46 3.73
CA THR A 128 14.08 3.37 3.04
C THR A 128 12.94 3.13 4.02
N GLY A 129 13.13 2.30 5.04
CA GLY A 129 12.16 2.08 6.11
C GLY A 129 11.81 3.36 6.87
N LEU A 130 12.83 4.17 7.22
CA LEU A 130 12.63 5.47 7.87
C LEU A 130 11.91 6.47 6.97
N VAL A 131 12.31 6.57 5.70
CA VAL A 131 11.64 7.45 4.72
C VAL A 131 10.17 7.05 4.59
N SER A 132 9.88 5.76 4.45
CA SER A 132 8.51 5.27 4.40
C SER A 132 7.72 5.64 5.67
N LEU A 133 8.31 5.48 6.86
CA LEU A 133 7.68 5.84 8.13
C LEU A 133 7.33 7.34 8.22
N ILE A 134 8.19 8.22 7.71
CA ILE A 134 7.91 9.67 7.61
C ILE A 134 6.70 9.90 6.70
N PHE A 135 6.67 9.26 5.52
CA PHE A 135 5.53 9.39 4.60
C PHE A 135 4.25 8.75 5.14
N ILE A 136 4.32 7.70 5.96
CA ILE A 136 3.18 7.17 6.71
C ILE A 136 2.63 8.26 7.63
N GLY A 137 3.48 8.93 8.42
CA GLY A 137 3.07 10.05 9.27
C GLY A 137 2.35 11.15 8.49
N LEU A 138 2.92 11.58 7.36
CA LEU A 138 2.30 12.57 6.47
C LEU A 138 0.96 12.07 5.90
N SER A 139 0.89 10.80 5.51
CA SER A 139 -0.30 10.16 4.94
C SER A 139 -1.44 10.00 5.95
N ILE A 140 -1.11 9.75 7.22
CA ILE A 140 -2.10 9.72 8.31
C ILE A 140 -2.68 11.11 8.51
N LEU A 141 -1.83 12.13 8.66
CA LEU A 141 -2.28 13.52 8.87
C LEU A 141 -3.19 14.01 7.73
N ASN A 142 -2.76 13.81 6.49
CA ASN A 142 -3.57 14.23 5.34
C ASN A 142 -4.74 13.28 5.05
N GLY A 143 -4.71 12.03 5.51
CA GLY A 143 -5.82 11.08 5.45
C GLY A 143 -6.96 11.49 6.38
N VAL A 144 -6.63 11.93 7.60
CA VAL A 144 -7.60 12.56 8.51
C VAL A 144 -8.18 13.82 7.88
N ALA A 145 -7.34 14.70 7.32
CA ALA A 145 -7.82 15.87 6.58
C ALA A 145 -8.74 15.48 5.40
N ALA A 146 -8.42 14.39 4.69
CA ALA A 146 -9.21 13.87 3.57
C ALA A 146 -10.61 13.39 4.01
N LEU A 147 -10.72 12.77 5.19
CA LEU A 147 -11.99 12.34 5.79
C LEU A 147 -12.90 13.54 6.12
N TYR A 148 -12.33 14.63 6.63
CA TYR A 148 -13.06 15.85 6.99
C TYR A 148 -13.01 16.95 5.92
N THR A 149 -12.82 16.57 4.64
CA THR A 149 -12.72 17.52 3.53
C THR A 149 -13.91 18.45 3.37
N VAL A 150 -15.12 18.04 3.77
CA VAL A 150 -16.32 18.88 3.69
C VAL A 150 -16.25 20.04 4.68
N GLN A 151 -15.71 19.78 5.87
CA GLN A 151 -15.55 20.75 6.95
C GLN A 151 -14.46 21.76 6.61
N ILE A 152 -13.34 21.32 6.05
CA ILE A 152 -12.18 22.17 5.72
C ILE A 152 -12.21 22.79 4.32
N LYS A 153 -13.29 22.58 3.55
CA LYS A 153 -13.39 23.04 2.14
C LYS A 153 -13.25 24.56 1.95
N HIS A 154 -13.46 25.33 3.01
CA HIS A 154 -13.31 26.78 3.04
C HIS A 154 -11.83 27.22 3.10
N ILE A 155 -10.94 26.37 3.62
CA ILE A 155 -9.49 26.63 3.71
C ILE A 155 -8.78 26.11 2.46
N ILE A 156 -9.07 24.86 2.08
CA ILE A 156 -8.40 24.18 0.97
C ILE A 156 -9.41 23.37 0.15
N LYS A 157 -9.29 23.40 -1.17
CA LYS A 157 -10.20 22.65 -2.04
C LYS A 157 -10.03 21.14 -1.79
N PRO A 158 -11.12 20.37 -1.63
CA PRO A 158 -11.07 18.93 -1.35
C PRO A 158 -10.22 18.10 -2.32
N ILE A 159 -10.10 18.55 -3.57
CA ILE A 159 -9.29 17.86 -4.59
C ILE A 159 -7.80 17.87 -4.26
N TYR A 160 -7.27 18.98 -3.71
CA TYR A 160 -5.85 19.07 -3.36
C TYR A 160 -5.52 18.19 -2.15
N VAL A 161 -6.38 18.20 -1.13
CA VAL A 161 -6.23 17.34 0.06
C VAL A 161 -6.18 15.87 -0.35
N LYS A 162 -7.11 15.43 -1.21
CA LYS A 162 -7.16 14.05 -1.71
C LYS A 162 -5.94 13.69 -2.56
N MET A 163 -5.50 14.58 -3.45
CA MET A 163 -4.30 14.37 -4.26
C MET A 163 -3.04 14.24 -3.41
N CYS A 164 -2.88 15.09 -2.39
CA CYS A 164 -1.77 14.99 -1.44
C CYS A 164 -1.81 13.65 -0.71
N HIS A 165 -2.98 13.21 -0.23
CA HIS A 165 -3.13 11.91 0.43
C HIS A 165 -2.75 10.73 -0.46
N TYR A 166 -3.19 10.73 -1.72
CA TYR A 166 -2.80 9.67 -2.66
C TYR A 166 -1.29 9.64 -2.90
N LEU A 167 -0.68 10.81 -3.13
CA LEU A 167 0.76 10.90 -3.38
C LEU A 167 1.58 10.40 -2.19
N THR A 168 1.30 10.90 -0.98
CA THR A 168 2.04 10.47 0.22
C THR A 168 1.79 9.01 0.53
N GLY A 169 0.56 8.51 0.35
CA GLY A 169 0.21 7.11 0.58
C GLY A 169 0.93 6.16 -0.39
N ILE A 170 1.00 6.51 -1.68
CA ILE A 170 1.74 5.74 -2.68
C ILE A 170 3.23 5.73 -2.36
N VAL A 171 3.81 6.89 -2.04
CA VAL A 171 5.24 6.97 -1.71
C VAL A 171 5.55 6.15 -0.46
N ALA A 172 4.73 6.27 0.59
CA ALA A 172 4.84 5.46 1.81
C ALA A 172 4.84 3.95 1.47
N PHE A 173 3.82 3.49 0.74
CA PHE A 173 3.65 2.08 0.39
C PHE A 173 4.80 1.56 -0.47
N VAL A 174 5.15 2.24 -1.57
CA VAL A 174 6.19 1.79 -2.49
C VAL A 174 7.56 1.74 -1.82
N ILE A 175 7.95 2.79 -1.09
CA ILE A 175 9.24 2.82 -0.39
C ILE A 175 9.26 1.76 0.72
N GLY A 176 8.16 1.57 1.45
CA GLY A 176 8.06 0.57 2.52
C GLY A 176 8.17 -0.86 2.02
N VAL A 177 7.47 -1.18 0.93
CA VAL A 177 7.57 -2.49 0.28
C VAL A 177 8.93 -2.71 -0.38
N THR A 178 9.55 -1.64 -0.90
CA THR A 178 10.95 -1.68 -1.39
C THR A 178 11.91 -1.97 -0.24
N SER A 179 11.70 -1.37 0.94
CA SER A 179 12.48 -1.65 2.15
C SER A 179 12.38 -3.13 2.53
N LEU A 180 11.20 -3.74 2.49
CA LEU A 180 11.06 -5.20 2.69
C LEU A 180 11.90 -6.00 1.69
N ALA A 181 11.80 -5.66 0.40
CA ALA A 181 12.51 -6.37 -0.66
C ALA A 181 14.04 -6.26 -0.55
N LEU A 182 14.57 -5.14 -0.05
CA LEU A 182 16.00 -4.94 0.18
C LEU A 182 16.56 -5.88 1.26
N GLU A 183 15.76 -6.23 2.27
CA GLU A 183 16.20 -7.11 3.35
C GLU A 183 16.16 -8.60 2.96
N TYR A 184 15.42 -8.97 1.90
CA TYR A 184 15.39 -10.33 1.39
C TYR A 184 16.80 -10.75 0.93
N SER A 185 17.48 -11.49 1.81
CA SER A 185 18.87 -11.85 1.64
C SER A 185 19.05 -13.38 1.64
N PRO A 186 20.12 -13.90 1.03
CA PRO A 186 20.47 -15.32 1.11
C PRO A 186 20.72 -15.80 2.56
N ARG A 187 20.88 -14.87 3.51
CA ARG A 187 20.99 -15.17 4.94
C ARG A 187 19.65 -15.55 5.56
N MET A 188 18.55 -15.04 4.99
CA MET A 188 17.19 -15.34 5.43
C MET A 188 16.64 -16.57 4.72
N VAL A 189 16.78 -16.64 3.40
CA VAL A 189 16.09 -17.64 2.55
C VAL A 189 17.01 -18.14 1.44
N SER A 190 16.69 -19.30 0.85
CA SER A 190 17.45 -19.79 -0.31
C SER A 190 17.39 -18.80 -1.48
N LEU A 191 18.39 -18.81 -2.37
CA LEU A 191 18.48 -17.86 -3.49
C LEU A 191 17.22 -17.88 -4.38
N GLN A 192 16.66 -19.07 -4.62
CA GLN A 192 15.42 -19.22 -5.38
C GLN A 192 14.22 -18.56 -4.68
N HIS A 193 14.07 -18.79 -3.37
CA HIS A 193 13.00 -18.17 -2.58
C HIS A 193 13.18 -16.66 -2.48
N LYS A 194 14.41 -16.16 -2.34
CA LYS A 194 14.70 -14.72 -2.40
C LYS A 194 14.18 -14.11 -3.69
N ASN A 195 14.57 -14.66 -4.84
CA ASN A 195 14.18 -14.13 -6.14
C ASN A 195 12.66 -14.16 -6.33
N MET A 196 12.01 -15.22 -5.87
CA MET A 196 10.55 -15.35 -5.89
C MET A 196 9.87 -14.30 -5.00
N LEU A 197 10.35 -14.09 -3.77
CA LEU A 197 9.80 -13.07 -2.87
C LEU A 197 9.93 -11.67 -3.45
N ILE A 198 11.10 -11.33 -4.03
CA ILE A 198 11.30 -10.04 -4.71
C ILE A 198 10.31 -9.91 -5.88
N ALA A 199 10.20 -10.94 -6.74
CA ALA A 199 9.31 -10.91 -7.90
C ALA A 199 7.84 -10.74 -7.48
N PHE A 200 7.36 -11.53 -6.51
CA PHE A 200 5.98 -11.45 -6.05
C PHE A 200 5.68 -10.13 -5.34
N THR A 201 6.62 -9.63 -4.54
CA THR A 201 6.50 -8.32 -3.89
C THR A 201 6.43 -7.19 -4.95
N ALA A 202 7.24 -7.25 -6.01
CA ALA A 202 7.20 -6.27 -7.10
C ALA A 202 5.89 -6.35 -7.91
N ILE A 203 5.45 -7.57 -8.28
CA ILE A 203 4.20 -7.79 -9.02
C ILE A 203 3.01 -7.29 -8.19
N THR A 204 2.94 -7.64 -6.91
CA THR A 204 1.83 -7.22 -6.04
C THR A 204 1.79 -5.72 -5.85
N THR A 205 2.96 -5.07 -5.70
CA THR A 205 3.05 -3.61 -5.65
C THR A 205 2.50 -3.00 -6.94
N ALA A 206 2.93 -3.48 -8.11
CA ALA A 206 2.46 -2.97 -9.39
C ALA A 206 0.94 -3.12 -9.55
N LEU A 207 0.40 -4.32 -9.30
CA LEU A 207 -1.03 -4.61 -9.43
C LEU A 207 -1.89 -3.78 -8.46
N THR A 208 -1.43 -3.63 -7.20
CA THR A 208 -2.12 -2.84 -6.16
C THR A 208 -2.21 -1.36 -6.56
N LEU A 209 -1.19 -0.83 -7.22
CA LEU A 209 -1.14 0.58 -7.61
C LEU A 209 -2.00 0.92 -8.84
N ILE A 210 -2.41 -0.06 -9.66
CA ILE A 210 -3.21 0.19 -10.87
C ILE A 210 -4.47 1.01 -10.54
N GLY A 211 -5.22 0.61 -9.50
CA GLY A 211 -6.45 1.29 -9.09
C GLY A 211 -6.22 2.73 -8.63
N VAL A 212 -5.18 2.94 -7.82
CA VAL A 212 -4.85 4.27 -7.28
C VAL A 212 -4.35 5.19 -8.40
N CYS A 213 -3.48 4.70 -9.28
CA CYS A 213 -2.97 5.44 -10.43
C CYS A 213 -4.10 5.85 -11.40
N LYS A 214 -5.03 4.94 -11.72
CA LYS A 214 -6.23 5.29 -12.52
C LYS A 214 -7.04 6.40 -11.86
N THR A 215 -7.27 6.32 -10.55
CA THR A 215 -8.01 7.34 -9.79
C THR A 215 -7.32 8.69 -9.82
N MET A 216 -6.01 8.71 -9.60
CA MET A 216 -5.20 9.93 -9.65
C MET A 216 -5.19 10.57 -11.03
N LEU A 217 -4.99 9.79 -12.09
CA LEU A 217 -5.00 10.30 -13.47
C LEU A 217 -6.35 10.95 -13.82
N ASN A 218 -7.46 10.35 -13.38
CA ASN A 218 -8.79 10.90 -13.58
C ASN A 218 -8.98 12.23 -12.82
N GLN A 219 -8.49 12.33 -11.59
CA GLN A 219 -8.53 13.58 -10.83
C GLN A 219 -7.65 14.66 -11.45
N PHE A 220 -6.45 14.31 -11.91
CA PHE A 220 -5.55 15.22 -12.60
C PHE A 220 -6.17 15.79 -13.88
N ARG A 221 -6.78 14.92 -14.72
CA ARG A 221 -7.53 15.35 -15.91
C ARG A 221 -8.68 16.29 -15.57
N SER A 222 -9.42 16.02 -14.49
CA SER A 222 -10.50 16.88 -14.01
C SER A 222 -10.01 18.27 -13.61
N MET A 223 -8.83 18.37 -12.97
CA MET A 223 -8.18 19.65 -12.65
C MET A 223 -7.77 20.41 -13.91
N CYS A 224 -7.13 19.75 -14.88
CA CYS A 224 -6.71 20.38 -16.12
C CYS A 224 -7.89 20.88 -16.95
N ARG A 225 -9.00 20.13 -17.01
CA ARG A 225 -10.21 20.55 -17.74
C ARG A 225 -10.84 21.81 -17.13
N LYS A 226 -10.93 21.89 -15.79
CA LYS A 226 -11.47 23.08 -15.10
C LYS A 226 -10.63 24.34 -15.31
N ARG A 227 -9.33 24.22 -15.60
CA ARG A 227 -8.45 25.35 -15.92
C ARG A 227 -8.59 25.86 -17.35
N ARG A 228 -9.12 25.06 -18.29
CA ARG A 228 -9.34 25.50 -19.69
C ARG A 228 -10.67 26.21 -19.93
N VAL A 229 -11.61 26.12 -18.97
CA VAL A 229 -12.96 26.70 -19.08
C VAL A 229 -13.07 28.01 -18.26
N LYS A 230 -11.98 28.43 -17.63
CA LYS A 230 -11.82 29.74 -17.00
C LYS A 230 -10.84 30.56 -17.81
#